data_AF-A0A6B3HFX4-F1
#
_entry.id   AF-A0A6B3HFX4-F1
#
_cell.length_a   1.000
_cell.length_b   1.000
_cell.length_c   1.000
_cell.angle_alpha   90.00
_cell.angle_beta   90.00
_cell.angle_gamma   90.00
#
_symmetry.space_group_name_H-M   'P 1'
#
loop_
_entity.id
_entity.type
_entity.pdbx_description
1 polymer ?
#
loop_
_entity_poly.entity_id
_entity_poly.type
_entity_poly.pdbx_seq_one_letter_code
_entity_poly.pdbx_strand_id
1 'polypeptide(L)'
;ALRRRRSSFGRFDASRPLAAADLAACCRAATDGSYLGGDTGTGPGGERLAGLYVFVNHAEDLAPGAYAYDPEAHTLRLVKAGAPGPFLQKNYFLSNYNLEQAGAVLVPTVRTTAVLDAVGDRGYRLVNATIGAVAQSVYTAAAALDVGCGVALGFDNISYVEELGLEATGEAPLLIMMVGHERPAPADYRHELT
;
A
#
# COMPACT_ATOMS: atom_id res chain seq x y z
N ALA A 1 -1.27 -1.66 19.10
CA ALA A 1 -1.35 -1.93 17.66
C ALA A 1 -1.07 -3.39 17.32
N LEU A 2 0.14 -3.93 17.57
CA LEU A 2 0.54 -5.29 17.16
C LEU A 2 -0.45 -6.42 17.50
N ARG A 3 -1.02 -6.44 18.72
CA ARG A 3 -2.02 -7.44 19.12
C ARG A 3 -3.37 -7.33 18.40
N ARG A 4 -3.70 -6.17 17.85
CA ARG A 4 -4.93 -5.91 17.08
C ARG A 4 -4.72 -6.02 15.57
N ARG A 5 -3.46 -6.16 15.12
CA ARG A 5 -3.10 -6.24 13.72
C ARG A 5 -3.71 -7.50 13.10
N ARG A 6 -4.55 -7.30 12.10
CA ARG A 6 -5.25 -8.36 11.37
C ARG A 6 -5.36 -7.97 9.90
N SER A 7 -5.52 -8.97 9.05
CA SER A 7 -5.77 -8.76 7.63
C SER A 7 -7.26 -8.56 7.39
N SER A 8 -7.60 -7.46 6.75
CA SER A 8 -8.93 -7.26 6.17
C SER A 8 -9.05 -8.19 4.98
N PHE A 9 -9.99 -9.14 5.00
CA PHE A 9 -10.25 -10.02 3.87
C PHE A 9 -11.34 -9.43 2.98
N GLY A 10 -11.07 -8.27 2.38
CA GLY A 10 -11.93 -7.67 1.35
C GLY A 10 -13.23 -7.03 1.83
N ARG A 11 -13.34 -6.71 3.13
CA ARG A 11 -14.56 -6.17 3.72
C ARG A 11 -14.62 -4.63 3.72
N PHE A 12 -13.95 -3.99 2.78
CA PHE A 12 -13.90 -2.53 2.73
C PHE A 12 -15.27 -1.91 2.43
N ASP A 13 -15.51 -0.73 2.99
CA ASP A 13 -16.76 0.01 2.89
C ASP A 13 -16.52 1.45 2.45
N ALA A 14 -16.91 1.77 1.21
CA ALA A 14 -16.78 3.11 0.65
C ALA A 14 -17.79 4.12 1.21
N SER A 15 -18.83 3.69 1.95
CA SER A 15 -19.81 4.61 2.53
C SER A 15 -19.21 5.59 3.54
N ARG A 16 -18.03 5.24 4.08
CA ARG A 16 -17.23 6.09 4.94
C ARG A 16 -15.89 6.36 4.25
N PRO A 17 -15.64 7.59 3.76
CA PRO A 17 -14.34 7.92 3.20
C PRO A 17 -13.26 7.82 4.28
N LEU A 18 -12.03 7.49 3.86
CA LEU A 18 -10.88 7.49 4.75
C LEU A 18 -10.49 8.94 5.08
N ALA A 19 -10.28 9.26 6.36
CA ALA A 19 -9.78 10.57 6.74
C ALA A 19 -8.41 10.84 6.07
N ALA A 20 -8.19 12.05 5.58
CA ALA A 20 -6.93 12.41 4.93
C ALA A 20 -5.72 12.19 5.85
N ALA A 21 -5.88 12.45 7.16
CA ALA A 21 -4.86 12.22 8.17
C ALA A 21 -4.52 10.73 8.35
N ASP A 22 -5.52 9.84 8.25
CA ASP A 22 -5.30 8.39 8.36
C ASP A 22 -4.55 7.84 7.14
N LEU A 23 -4.89 8.33 5.94
CA LEU A 23 -4.15 8.02 4.72
C LEU A 23 -2.71 8.52 4.81
N ALA A 24 -2.52 9.76 5.25
CA ALA A 24 -1.20 10.36 5.43
C ALA A 24 -0.34 9.57 6.44
N ALA A 25 -0.94 9.14 7.55
CA ALA A 25 -0.28 8.30 8.55
C ALA A 25 0.12 6.93 7.98
N CYS A 26 -0.72 6.31 7.14
CA CYS A 26 -0.38 5.07 6.45
C CYS A 26 0.77 5.27 5.45
N CYS A 27 0.78 6.37 4.69
CA CYS A 27 1.87 6.70 3.76
C CYS A 27 3.19 6.95 4.49
N ARG A 28 3.12 7.66 5.63
CA ARG A 28 4.27 7.88 6.49
C ARG A 28 4.80 6.56 7.05
N ALA A 29 3.94 5.70 7.57
CA ALA A 29 4.32 4.39 8.08
C ALA A 29 4.95 3.49 7.00
N ALA A 30 4.42 3.54 5.76
CA ALA A 30 5.02 2.83 4.63
C ALA A 30 6.45 3.31 4.37
N THR A 31 6.68 4.62 4.33
CA THR A 31 8.02 5.19 4.09
C THR A 31 8.97 4.87 5.24
N ASP A 32 8.55 5.10 6.49
CA ASP A 32 9.38 4.84 7.66
C ASP A 32 9.74 3.34 7.75
N GLY A 33 8.80 2.46 7.39
CA GLY A 33 9.01 1.01 7.32
C GLY A 33 9.97 0.56 6.22
N SER A 34 10.30 1.40 5.24
CA SER A 34 11.28 1.08 4.20
C SER A 34 12.73 1.18 4.68
N TYR A 35 12.97 1.78 5.84
CA TYR A 35 14.29 1.92 6.45
C TYR A 35 14.58 0.71 7.35
N LEU A 36 15.33 -0.28 6.83
CA LEU A 36 15.62 -1.51 7.58
C LEU A 36 16.73 -1.34 8.62
N GLY A 37 17.59 -0.33 8.48
CA GLY A 37 18.72 -0.09 9.37
C GLY A 37 19.84 -1.12 9.21
N GLY A 38 20.74 -1.16 10.19
CA GLY A 38 21.85 -2.13 10.24
C GLY A 38 22.86 -1.94 9.10
N ASP A 39 23.36 -3.06 8.57
CA ASP A 39 24.36 -3.08 7.49
C ASP A 39 23.75 -2.96 6.09
N THR A 40 22.43 -2.70 6.00
CA THR A 40 21.71 -2.67 4.71
C THR A 40 21.94 -1.38 3.92
N GLY A 41 22.51 -0.34 4.54
CA GLY A 41 22.61 0.99 3.94
C GLY A 41 21.29 1.75 3.83
N THR A 42 20.17 1.13 4.26
CA THR A 42 18.84 1.74 4.29
C THR A 42 18.58 2.29 5.69
N GLY A 43 18.28 3.57 5.84
CA GLY A 43 18.15 4.22 7.14
C GLY A 43 17.96 5.74 7.06
N PRO A 44 17.72 6.42 8.18
CA PRO A 44 17.75 7.88 8.23
C PRO A 44 19.12 8.40 7.77
N GLY A 45 19.15 9.13 6.65
CA GLY A 45 20.38 9.60 5.99
C GLY A 45 21.04 8.60 5.03
N GLY A 46 20.45 7.41 4.83
CA GLY A 46 20.84 6.43 3.81
C GLY A 46 19.94 6.48 2.57
N GLU A 47 20.21 5.64 1.58
CA GLU A 47 19.37 5.57 0.37
C GLU A 47 18.03 4.91 0.67
N ARG A 48 16.95 5.56 0.22
CA ARG A 48 15.61 5.00 0.23
C ARG A 48 15.44 4.09 -0.98
N LEU A 49 15.22 2.80 -0.75
CA LEU A 49 15.02 1.82 -1.81
C LEU A 49 13.59 1.81 -2.36
N ALA A 50 12.61 2.23 -1.57
CA ALA A 50 11.20 2.14 -1.93
C ALA A 50 10.58 3.52 -2.20
N GLY A 51 9.99 3.67 -3.38
CA GLY A 51 8.99 4.69 -3.67
C GLY A 51 7.62 4.28 -3.13
N LEU A 52 6.67 5.23 -3.14
CA LEU A 52 5.29 4.97 -2.76
C LEU A 52 4.34 5.72 -3.68
N TYR A 53 3.43 4.97 -4.29
CA TYR A 53 2.31 5.50 -5.05
C TYR A 53 1.00 5.14 -4.34
N VAL A 54 -0.04 5.94 -4.56
CA VAL A 54 -1.33 5.80 -3.90
C VAL A 54 -2.43 5.99 -4.93
N PHE A 55 -3.27 4.98 -5.12
CA PHE A 55 -4.56 5.15 -5.76
C PHE A 55 -5.59 5.51 -4.71
N VAL A 56 -6.21 6.68 -4.84
CA VAL A 56 -7.24 7.17 -3.93
C VAL A 56 -8.60 6.90 -4.57
N ASN A 57 -9.44 6.10 -3.91
CA ASN A 57 -10.84 5.94 -4.32
C ASN A 57 -11.76 6.86 -3.50
N HIS A 58 -11.66 6.77 -2.16
CA HIS A 58 -12.58 7.41 -1.22
C HIS A 58 -11.79 7.94 -0.01
N ALA A 59 -11.34 9.20 -0.10
CA ALA A 59 -10.70 9.89 1.00
C ALA A 59 -11.27 11.30 1.16
N GLU A 60 -11.33 11.79 2.40
CA GLU A 60 -11.78 13.15 2.71
C GLU A 60 -10.83 14.18 2.07
N ASP A 61 -11.40 15.24 1.50
CA ASP A 61 -10.68 16.37 0.90
C ASP A 61 -9.64 16.01 -0.17
N LEU A 62 -9.71 14.81 -0.76
CA LEU A 62 -8.80 14.34 -1.79
C LEU A 62 -9.57 13.72 -2.96
N ALA A 63 -9.37 14.26 -4.15
CA ALA A 63 -10.04 13.76 -5.35
C ALA A 63 -9.56 12.35 -5.72
N PRO A 64 -10.43 11.49 -6.28
CA PRO A 64 -10.01 10.20 -6.80
C PRO A 64 -8.94 10.34 -7.89
N GLY A 65 -7.92 9.49 -7.80
CA GLY A 65 -6.78 9.54 -8.72
C GLY A 65 -5.60 8.68 -8.27
N ALA A 66 -4.58 8.61 -9.12
CA ALA A 66 -3.28 8.06 -8.79
C ALA A 66 -2.33 9.19 -8.41
N TYR A 67 -1.58 8.99 -7.32
CA TYR A 67 -0.68 9.98 -6.74
C TYR A 67 0.69 9.35 -6.44
N ALA A 68 1.75 10.14 -6.58
CA ALA A 68 3.07 9.83 -6.04
C ALA A 68 3.22 10.50 -4.67
N TYR A 69 3.66 9.76 -3.66
CA TYR A 69 3.87 10.30 -2.33
C TYR A 69 5.29 10.84 -2.17
N ASP A 70 5.39 12.11 -1.78
CA ASP A 70 6.64 12.76 -1.39
C ASP A 70 6.76 12.71 0.14
N PRO A 71 7.68 11.90 0.70
CA PRO A 71 7.83 11.80 2.14
C PRO A 71 8.49 13.02 2.80
N GLU A 72 9.31 13.78 2.06
CA GLU A 72 10.03 14.94 2.60
C GLU A 72 9.07 16.12 2.77
N ALA A 73 8.25 16.36 1.74
CA ALA A 73 7.21 17.38 1.79
C ALA A 73 5.95 16.91 2.53
N HIS A 74 5.81 15.60 2.77
CA HIS A 74 4.59 14.96 3.27
C HIS A 74 3.35 15.31 2.40
N THR A 75 3.49 15.16 1.08
CA THR A 75 2.44 15.52 0.12
C THR A 75 2.15 14.42 -0.90
N LEU A 76 0.99 14.49 -1.53
CA LEU A 76 0.61 13.66 -2.67
C LEU A 76 0.62 14.49 -3.94
N ARG A 77 1.48 14.13 -4.89
CA ARG A 77 1.54 14.74 -6.22
C ARG A 77 0.70 13.93 -7.18
N LEU A 78 -0.28 14.58 -7.82
CA LEU A 78 -1.13 13.93 -8.81
C LEU A 78 -0.30 13.37 -9.96
N VAL A 79 -0.49 12.08 -10.26
CA VAL A 79 0.06 11.38 -11.43
C VAL A 79 -1.02 11.29 -12.50
N LYS A 80 -2.22 10.85 -12.11
CA LYS A 80 -3.37 10.69 -13.02
C LYS A 80 -4.68 10.97 -12.30
N ALA A 81 -5.48 11.88 -12.85
CA ALA A 81 -6.83 12.16 -12.34
C ALA A 81 -7.84 11.09 -12.79
N GLY A 82 -8.89 10.91 -11.99
CA GLY A 82 -10.02 10.05 -12.33
C GLY A 82 -10.18 8.88 -11.36
N ALA A 83 -11.33 8.23 -11.39
CA ALA A 83 -11.63 7.11 -10.50
C ALA A 83 -10.74 5.89 -10.82
N PRO A 84 -9.88 5.44 -9.89
CA PRO A 84 -8.97 4.32 -10.17
C PRO A 84 -9.62 2.95 -9.95
N GLY A 85 -10.79 2.89 -9.30
CA GLY A 85 -11.52 1.65 -8.99
C GLY A 85 -11.62 0.64 -10.14
N PRO A 86 -12.10 1.03 -11.34
CA PRO A 86 -12.18 0.13 -12.49
C PRO A 86 -10.82 -0.43 -12.93
N PHE A 87 -9.76 0.39 -12.90
CA PHE A 87 -8.39 -0.05 -13.19
C PHE A 87 -7.91 -1.05 -12.14
N LEU A 88 -8.06 -0.70 -10.86
CA LEU A 88 -7.64 -1.54 -9.73
C LEU A 88 -8.32 -2.90 -9.78
N GLN A 89 -9.63 -2.94 -10.02
CA GLN A 89 -10.41 -4.17 -10.03
C GLN A 89 -10.13 -5.03 -11.26
N LYS A 90 -9.98 -4.43 -12.44
CA LYS A 90 -9.65 -5.15 -13.68
C LYS A 90 -8.29 -5.85 -13.61
N ASN A 91 -7.32 -5.22 -12.94
CA ASN A 91 -5.95 -5.70 -12.86
C ASN A 91 -5.67 -6.54 -11.60
N TYR A 92 -6.71 -6.93 -10.87
CA TYR A 92 -6.60 -7.83 -9.72
C TYR A 92 -7.04 -9.25 -10.09
N PHE A 93 -6.17 -10.23 -9.83
CA PHE A 93 -6.36 -11.61 -10.33
C PHE A 93 -7.21 -12.50 -9.41
N LEU A 94 -7.47 -12.07 -8.18
CA LEU A 94 -8.22 -12.84 -7.20
C LEU A 94 -9.59 -12.20 -6.95
N SER A 95 -10.51 -12.97 -6.38
CA SER A 95 -11.90 -12.55 -6.13
C SER A 95 -12.20 -12.23 -4.66
N ASN A 96 -11.17 -12.11 -3.82
CA ASN A 96 -11.30 -11.93 -2.37
C ASN A 96 -11.28 -10.47 -1.92
N TYR A 97 -11.04 -9.51 -2.81
CA TYR A 97 -11.12 -8.07 -2.51
C TYR A 97 -11.95 -7.35 -3.56
N ASN A 98 -12.77 -6.41 -3.09
CA ASN A 98 -13.34 -5.36 -3.92
C ASN A 98 -12.48 -4.10 -3.73
N LEU A 99 -11.57 -3.83 -4.68
CA LEU A 99 -10.60 -2.75 -4.56
C LEU A 99 -11.25 -1.37 -4.73
N GLU A 100 -12.36 -1.29 -5.46
CA GLU A 100 -13.14 -0.06 -5.61
C GLU A 100 -13.77 0.41 -4.29
N GLN A 101 -13.99 -0.51 -3.34
CA GLN A 101 -14.53 -0.18 -2.02
C GLN A 101 -13.47 0.22 -0.98
N ALA A 102 -12.17 0.01 -1.27
CA ALA A 102 -11.10 0.46 -0.40
C ALA A 102 -10.99 1.99 -0.44
N GLY A 103 -10.66 2.64 0.68
CA GLY A 103 -10.45 4.10 0.69
C GLY A 103 -9.27 4.49 -0.19
N ALA A 104 -8.16 3.76 -0.08
CA ALA A 104 -7.01 3.90 -0.95
C ALA A 104 -6.27 2.56 -1.14
N VAL A 105 -5.44 2.49 -2.18
CA VAL A 105 -4.51 1.39 -2.47
C VAL A 105 -3.10 1.94 -2.55
N LEU A 106 -2.27 1.60 -1.57
CA LEU A 106 -0.85 1.93 -1.52
C LEU A 106 -0.06 0.92 -2.35
N VAL A 107 0.91 1.42 -3.11
CA VAL A 107 1.73 0.65 -4.03
C VAL A 107 3.19 1.01 -3.78
N PRO A 108 3.89 0.28 -2.90
CA PRO A 108 5.32 0.43 -2.76
C PRO A 108 6.04 -0.10 -4.01
N THR A 109 6.99 0.69 -4.49
CA THR A 109 7.74 0.45 -5.72
C THR A 109 9.23 0.41 -5.43
N VAL A 110 10.00 -0.39 -6.17
CA VAL A 110 11.46 -0.45 -6.02
C VAL A 110 12.12 -0.50 -7.39
N ARG A 111 13.25 0.19 -7.55
CA ARG A 111 14.14 0.03 -8.72
C ARG A 111 14.92 -1.29 -8.66
N THR A 112 14.21 -2.41 -8.80
CA THR A 112 14.73 -3.76 -8.52
C THR A 112 16.02 -4.07 -9.28
N THR A 113 16.10 -3.73 -10.57
CA THR A 113 17.32 -3.93 -11.39
C THR A 113 18.51 -3.17 -10.83
N ALA A 114 18.33 -1.88 -10.52
CA ALA A 114 19.39 -1.05 -9.95
C ALA A 114 19.89 -1.57 -8.59
N VAL A 115 18.99 -2.12 -7.75
CA VAL A 115 19.38 -2.74 -6.49
C VAL A 115 20.21 -4.00 -6.73
N LEU A 116 19.81 -4.85 -7.67
CA LEU A 116 20.55 -6.06 -8.02
C LEU A 116 21.92 -5.72 -8.64
N ASP A 117 21.99 -4.70 -9.49
CA ASP A 117 23.25 -4.25 -10.08
C ASP A 117 24.22 -3.72 -9.01
N ALA A 118 23.71 -3.08 -7.96
CA ALA A 118 24.51 -2.51 -6.89
C ALA A 118 25.05 -3.53 -5.88
N VAL A 119 24.24 -4.54 -5.51
CA VAL A 119 24.57 -5.47 -4.41
C VAL A 119 24.49 -6.96 -4.78
N GLY A 120 24.33 -7.29 -6.06
CA GLY A 120 24.22 -8.65 -6.57
C GLY A 120 23.00 -9.39 -6.01
N ASP A 121 23.15 -10.71 -5.83
CA ASP A 121 22.07 -11.60 -5.35
C ASP A 121 21.50 -11.21 -3.98
N ARG A 122 22.27 -10.46 -3.16
CA ARG A 122 21.78 -9.90 -1.88
C ARG A 122 20.60 -8.95 -2.12
N GLY A 123 20.55 -8.29 -3.27
CA GLY A 123 19.52 -7.33 -3.64
C GLY A 123 18.12 -7.93 -3.57
N TYR A 124 17.91 -9.16 -4.03
CA TYR A 124 16.60 -9.83 -3.93
C TYR A 124 16.10 -9.93 -2.49
N ARG A 125 16.99 -10.27 -1.54
CA ARG A 125 16.63 -10.36 -0.12
C ARG A 125 16.34 -8.99 0.46
N LEU A 126 17.11 -7.98 0.06
CA LEU A 126 16.95 -6.61 0.50
C LEU A 126 15.62 -6.01 0.03
N VAL A 127 15.27 -6.20 -1.24
CA VAL A 127 14.00 -5.77 -1.82
C VAL A 127 12.82 -6.42 -1.08
N ASN A 128 12.84 -7.74 -0.90
CA ASN A 128 11.76 -8.44 -0.20
C ASN A 128 11.66 -8.03 1.28
N ALA A 129 12.79 -7.87 1.98
CA ALA A 129 12.81 -7.40 3.37
C ALA A 129 12.21 -6.00 3.48
N THR A 130 12.58 -5.09 2.56
CA THR A 130 12.08 -3.71 2.50
C THR A 130 10.57 -3.70 2.32
N ILE A 131 10.06 -4.42 1.31
CA ILE A 131 8.63 -4.47 1.02
C ILE A 131 7.84 -5.16 2.14
N GLY A 132 8.39 -6.19 2.78
CA GLY A 132 7.78 -6.82 3.95
C GLY A 132 7.70 -5.88 5.15
N ALA A 133 8.74 -5.07 5.40
CA ALA A 133 8.77 -4.09 6.47
C ALA A 133 7.81 -2.92 6.22
N VAL A 134 7.71 -2.44 4.98
CA VAL A 134 6.67 -1.50 4.51
C VAL A 134 5.28 -2.08 4.81
N ALA A 135 5.04 -3.32 4.38
CA ALA A 135 3.76 -4.00 4.57
C ALA A 135 3.34 -4.04 6.04
N GLN A 136 4.24 -4.52 6.91
CA GLN A 136 4.01 -4.64 8.34
C GLN A 136 3.80 -3.28 9.02
N SER A 137 4.49 -2.24 8.57
CA SER A 137 4.37 -0.90 9.14
C SER A 137 3.00 -0.30 8.87
N VAL A 138 2.50 -0.39 7.65
CA VAL A 138 1.12 0.06 7.33
C VAL A 138 0.09 -0.78 8.07
N TYR A 139 0.25 -2.11 8.15
CA TYR A 139 -0.65 -2.97 8.93
C TYR A 139 -0.74 -2.52 10.40
N THR A 140 0.38 -2.10 10.97
CA THR A 140 0.45 -1.65 12.36
C THR A 140 -0.16 -0.26 12.53
N ALA A 141 0.07 0.65 11.57
CA ALA A 141 -0.55 1.96 11.53
C ALA A 141 -2.08 1.85 11.39
N ALA A 142 -2.57 1.08 10.42
CA ALA A 142 -4.00 0.82 10.21
C ALA A 142 -4.68 0.28 11.48
N ALA A 143 -4.04 -0.67 12.18
CA ALA A 143 -4.54 -1.20 13.45
C ALA A 143 -4.48 -0.22 14.63
N ALA A 144 -3.64 0.82 14.55
CA ALA A 144 -3.60 1.90 15.52
C ALA A 144 -4.71 2.94 15.26
N LEU A 145 -5.02 3.18 13.99
CA LEU A 145 -6.04 4.11 13.49
C LEU A 145 -7.46 3.50 13.45
N ASP A 146 -7.59 2.20 13.73
CA ASP A 146 -8.86 1.45 13.63
C ASP A 146 -9.45 1.42 12.21
N VAL A 147 -8.56 1.31 11.21
CA VAL A 147 -8.93 1.07 9.81
C VAL A 147 -8.44 -0.30 9.35
N GLY A 148 -9.11 -0.85 8.34
CA GLY A 148 -8.74 -2.10 7.70
C GLY A 148 -7.47 -1.94 6.86
N CYS A 149 -6.67 -3.00 6.82
CA CYS A 149 -5.55 -3.12 5.90
C CYS A 149 -5.56 -4.53 5.28
N GLY A 150 -5.37 -4.63 3.97
CA GLY A 150 -5.26 -5.89 3.25
C GLY A 150 -4.15 -5.81 2.23
N VAL A 151 -3.35 -6.86 2.10
CA VAL A 151 -2.22 -6.90 1.17
C VAL A 151 -2.44 -8.02 0.16
N ALA A 152 -2.13 -7.75 -1.10
CA ALA A 152 -2.19 -8.74 -2.16
C ALA A 152 -1.00 -8.63 -3.12
N LEU A 153 -0.62 -9.78 -3.68
CA LEU A 153 0.46 -9.91 -4.66
C LEU A 153 -0.06 -10.38 -6.05
N GLY A 154 -1.31 -10.84 -6.13
CA GLY A 154 -1.93 -11.29 -7.37
C GLY A 154 -2.54 -10.13 -8.17
N PHE A 155 -1.71 -9.29 -8.77
CA PHE A 155 -2.13 -8.17 -9.63
C PHE A 155 -1.23 -8.05 -10.87
N ASP A 156 -1.72 -7.37 -11.89
CA ASP A 156 -0.94 -7.11 -13.10
C ASP A 156 0.07 -5.98 -12.88
N ASN A 157 1.30 -6.38 -12.59
CA ASN A 157 2.43 -5.48 -12.39
C ASN A 157 2.70 -4.60 -13.62
N ILE A 158 2.61 -5.16 -14.84
CA ILE A 158 2.91 -4.44 -16.08
C ILE A 158 1.91 -3.31 -16.29
N SER A 159 0.62 -3.58 -16.08
CA SER A 159 -0.42 -2.56 -16.17
C SER A 159 -0.24 -1.44 -15.13
N TYR A 160 0.30 -1.74 -13.93
CA TYR A 160 0.59 -0.71 -12.92
C TYR A 160 1.82 0.14 -13.28
N VAL A 161 2.83 -0.46 -13.91
CA VAL A 161 3.99 0.27 -14.44
C VAL A 161 3.53 1.31 -15.47
N GLU A 162 2.67 0.93 -16.40
CA GLU A 162 2.11 1.86 -17.40
C GLU A 162 1.21 2.93 -16.76
N GLU A 163 0.28 2.53 -15.89
CA GLU A 163 -0.69 3.44 -15.28
C GLU A 163 -0.04 4.52 -14.41
N LEU A 164 1.09 4.20 -13.78
CA LEU A 164 1.85 5.11 -12.92
C LEU A 164 3.05 5.76 -13.63
N GLY A 165 3.34 5.38 -14.89
CA GLY A 165 4.47 5.91 -15.68
C GLY A 165 5.84 5.54 -15.11
N LEU A 166 5.99 4.31 -14.60
CA LEU A 166 7.19 3.85 -13.89
C LEU A 166 8.32 3.40 -14.83
N GLU A 167 8.07 3.28 -16.12
CA GLU A 167 9.11 2.95 -17.12
C GLU A 167 10.22 4.00 -17.12
N ALA A 168 9.88 5.27 -16.86
CA ALA A 168 10.83 6.37 -16.82
C ALA A 168 11.78 6.29 -15.62
N THR A 169 11.37 5.62 -14.54
CA THR A 169 12.14 5.52 -13.29
C THR A 169 12.79 4.14 -13.12
N GLY A 170 12.34 3.13 -13.86
CA GLY A 170 12.73 1.73 -13.68
C GLY A 170 12.18 1.11 -12.39
N GLU A 171 11.18 1.74 -11.79
CA GLU A 171 10.50 1.25 -10.60
C GLU A 171 9.53 0.11 -10.95
N ALA A 172 9.51 -0.93 -10.11
CA ALA A 172 8.54 -2.02 -10.21
C ALA A 172 7.67 -2.07 -8.94
N PRO A 173 6.34 -2.08 -9.05
CA PRO A 173 5.44 -2.34 -7.94
C PRO A 173 5.56 -3.80 -7.51
N LEU A 174 5.63 -4.07 -6.21
CA LEU A 174 5.90 -5.44 -5.70
C LEU A 174 4.73 -6.05 -4.95
N LEU A 175 3.86 -5.23 -4.38
CA LEU A 175 2.58 -5.62 -3.80
C LEU A 175 1.64 -4.42 -3.82
N ILE A 176 0.36 -4.67 -3.55
CA ILE A 176 -0.65 -3.63 -3.34
C ILE A 176 -1.22 -3.77 -1.92
N MET A 177 -1.54 -2.63 -1.31
CA MET A 177 -2.01 -2.56 0.07
C MET A 177 -3.27 -1.70 0.15
N MET A 178 -4.41 -2.35 0.32
CA MET A 178 -5.69 -1.69 0.47
C MET A 178 -5.83 -1.19 1.92
N VAL A 179 -6.25 0.06 2.07
CA VAL A 179 -6.59 0.68 3.36
C VAL A 179 -7.97 1.32 3.28
N GLY A 180 -8.73 1.27 4.37
CA GLY A 180 -10.07 1.86 4.44
C GLY A 180 -10.89 1.30 5.58
N HIS A 181 -12.08 1.88 5.81
CA HIS A 181 -13.00 1.34 6.80
C HIS A 181 -13.51 -0.04 6.39
N GLU A 182 -13.71 -0.91 7.38
CA GLU A 182 -14.32 -2.21 7.18
C GLU A 182 -15.80 -2.17 7.54
N ARG A 183 -16.61 -2.94 6.82
CA ARG A 183 -17.96 -3.27 7.28
C ARG A 183 -17.87 -3.97 8.63
N PRO A 184 -18.79 -3.68 9.58
CA PRO A 184 -18.93 -4.49 10.77
C PRO A 184 -19.00 -5.97 10.38
N ALA A 185 -18.32 -6.83 11.13
CA ALA A 185 -18.40 -8.27 10.87
C ALA A 185 -19.88 -8.68 10.84
N PRO A 186 -20.33 -9.52 9.88
CA PRO A 186 -21.64 -10.14 10.00
C PRO A 186 -21.72 -10.83 11.36
N ALA A 187 -22.89 -10.77 12.00
CA ALA A 187 -23.10 -11.34 13.32
C ALA A 187 -22.52 -12.77 13.39
N ASP A 188 -21.63 -13.02 14.35
CA ASP A 188 -21.04 -14.34 14.54
C ASP A 188 -22.16 -15.35 14.79
N TYR A 189 -22.14 -16.45 14.04
CA TYR A 189 -22.99 -17.59 14.33
C TYR A 189 -22.47 -18.24 15.63
N ARG A 190 -23.18 -18.02 16.74
CA ARG A 190 -22.92 -18.72 18.00
C ARG A 190 -23.42 -20.16 17.89
N HIS A 191 -22.53 -21.05 17.45
CA HIS A 191 -22.78 -22.49 17.34
C HIS A 191 -23.17 -23.16 18.68
N GLU A 192 -22.90 -22.49 19.81
CA GLU A 192 -23.28 -22.94 21.16
C GLU A 192 -24.78 -22.81 21.47
N LEU A 193 -25.59 -22.23 20.57
CA LEU A 193 -27.04 -22.02 20.76
C LEU A 193 -27.90 -23.10 20.09
N THR A 194 -27.31 -24.23 19.68
CA THR A 194 -28.01 -25.39 19.07
C THR A 194 -27.79 -26.66 19.86
#